data_AF-A0A6B3C8I9-F1
#
_entry.id   AF-A0A6B3C8I9-F1
#
_cell.length_a   1.000
_cell.length_b   1.000
_cell.length_c   1.000
_cell.angle_alpha   90.00
_cell.angle_beta   90.00
_cell.angle_gamma   90.00
#
_symmetry.space_group_name_H-M   'P 1'
#
loop_
_entity.id
_entity.type
_entity.pdbx_description
1 polymer ?
#
loop_
_entity_poly.entity_id
_entity_poly.type
_entity_poly.pdbx_seq_one_letter_code
_entity_poly.pdbx_strand_id
1 'polypeptide(L)'
;PYPLGATYDGTGTNFALYSGVAERVELCLLDDDGSETRIDLPEVDAFVWHGYLPQIAPGQRYGYRVHGPYDPAQGHRCDPSKLLLDPYANAIDGQIDGDPSLYSYTFGDPETRNESDSAAHTMTSVVVNPFFDWGHDRPPGHQYHETILYEAHVKGLTMQHPAVPEELRGTYAGIAHPAVVEHLADLGVTAIELMPVHQFVNDPSLQEKGLSNYWGYNTIGFFAPHNGYSSMTGAGQQV
;
A
#
# COMPACT_ATOMS: atom_id res chain seq x y z
N PRO A 1 11.54 16.32 -9.09
CA PRO A 1 11.91 15.61 -7.84
C PRO A 1 10.87 15.64 -6.70
N TYR A 2 9.95 16.61 -6.60
CA TYR A 2 8.90 16.63 -5.56
C TYR A 2 7.50 16.79 -6.17
N PRO A 3 6.45 16.28 -5.51
CA PRO A 3 6.46 15.49 -4.26
C PRO A 3 7.05 14.08 -4.46
N LEU A 4 7.35 13.38 -3.37
CA LEU A 4 7.78 11.98 -3.40
C LEU A 4 6.59 11.05 -3.75
N GLY A 5 6.90 9.94 -4.41
CA GLY A 5 5.94 8.98 -4.92
C GLY A 5 5.43 9.28 -6.33
N ALA A 6 4.38 8.57 -6.74
CA ALA A 6 3.66 8.81 -7.99
C ALA A 6 2.55 9.87 -7.82
N THR A 7 2.63 10.97 -8.58
CA THR A 7 1.65 12.06 -8.56
C THR A 7 1.10 12.34 -9.96
N TYR A 8 -0.20 12.09 -10.13
CA TYR A 8 -0.93 12.37 -11.35
C TYR A 8 -1.40 13.84 -11.40
N ASP A 9 -1.19 14.51 -12.53
CA ASP A 9 -1.50 15.94 -12.72
C ASP A 9 -2.65 16.23 -13.69
N GLY A 10 -3.31 15.20 -14.21
CA GLY A 10 -4.34 15.31 -15.26
C GLY A 10 -3.85 14.99 -16.67
N THR A 11 -2.54 15.07 -16.92
CA THR A 11 -1.94 14.81 -18.25
C THR A 11 -0.94 13.65 -18.25
N GLY A 12 -0.37 13.35 -17.08
CA GLY A 12 0.58 12.27 -16.88
C GLY A 12 0.94 12.14 -15.41
N THR A 13 1.96 11.34 -15.13
CA THR A 13 2.37 11.04 -13.76
C THR A 13 3.84 11.35 -13.56
N ASN A 14 4.14 12.14 -12.53
CA ASN A 14 5.49 12.33 -12.03
C ASN A 14 5.81 11.22 -11.02
N PHE A 15 6.96 10.57 -11.18
CA PHE A 15 7.48 9.56 -10.26
C PHE A 15 8.72 10.10 -9.54
N ALA A 16 8.81 9.92 -8.23
CA ALA A 16 9.97 10.35 -7.44
C ALA A 16 10.27 9.37 -6.30
N LEU A 17 11.46 8.77 -6.31
CA LEU A 17 11.92 7.78 -5.34
C LEU A 17 13.22 8.25 -4.67
N TYR A 18 13.24 8.29 -3.34
CA TYR A 18 14.49 8.53 -2.61
C TYR A 18 15.33 7.25 -2.55
N SER A 19 16.61 7.34 -2.94
CA SER A 19 17.63 6.33 -2.62
C SER A 19 19.03 6.95 -2.61
N GLY A 20 19.69 6.90 -1.45
CA GLY A 20 21.06 7.36 -1.29
C GLY A 20 22.15 6.37 -1.71
N VAL A 21 21.77 5.13 -2.05
CA VAL A 21 22.71 4.03 -2.37
C VAL A 21 22.54 3.47 -3.78
N ALA A 22 21.44 3.82 -4.46
CA ALA A 22 21.18 3.33 -5.82
C ALA A 22 22.23 3.86 -6.81
N GLU A 23 22.60 3.03 -7.77
CA GLU A 23 23.41 3.39 -8.94
C GLU A 23 22.54 3.56 -10.20
N ARG A 24 21.37 2.92 -10.22
CA ARG A 24 20.34 3.06 -11.26
C ARG A 24 18.98 2.67 -10.69
N VAL A 25 17.93 3.39 -11.06
CA VAL A 25 16.54 3.07 -10.70
C VAL A 25 15.73 2.90 -11.98
N GLU A 26 15.11 1.73 -12.12
CA GLU A 26 14.13 1.44 -13.15
C GLU A 26 12.73 1.55 -12.56
N LEU A 27 11.88 2.38 -13.15
CA LEU A 27 10.44 2.35 -12.98
C LEU A 27 9.89 1.20 -13.82
N CYS A 28 9.12 0.33 -13.19
CA CYS A 28 8.51 -0.83 -13.83
C CYS A 28 7.01 -0.60 -13.94
N LEU A 29 6.50 -0.42 -15.15
CA LEU A 29 5.06 -0.35 -15.44
C LEU A 29 4.55 -1.77 -15.72
N LEU A 30 3.43 -2.13 -15.10
CA LEU A 30 2.84 -3.46 -15.22
C LEU A 30 1.47 -3.38 -15.89
N ASP A 31 1.31 -4.17 -16.95
CA ASP A 31 0.06 -4.29 -17.69
C ASP A 31 -0.85 -5.39 -17.12
N ASP A 32 -2.10 -5.43 -17.59
CA ASP A 32 -3.12 -6.38 -17.14
C ASP A 32 -2.80 -7.85 -17.39
N ASP A 33 -2.00 -8.13 -18.42
CA ASP A 33 -1.50 -9.46 -18.73
C ASP A 33 -0.26 -9.86 -17.91
N GLY A 34 0.22 -8.97 -17.03
CA GLY A 34 1.41 -9.16 -16.21
C GLY A 34 2.72 -8.86 -16.93
N SER A 35 2.67 -8.31 -18.16
CA SER A 35 3.87 -7.86 -18.84
C SER A 35 4.47 -6.62 -18.16
N GLU A 36 5.80 -6.51 -18.22
CA GLU A 36 6.57 -5.48 -17.53
C GLU A 36 7.31 -4.61 -18.54
N THR A 37 7.06 -3.29 -18.49
CA THR A 37 7.84 -2.28 -19.21
C THR A 37 8.75 -1.53 -18.24
N ARG A 38 10.06 -1.61 -18.44
CA ARG A 38 11.07 -0.96 -17.58
C ARG A 38 11.56 0.34 -18.20
N ILE A 39 11.61 1.39 -17.40
CA ILE A 39 12.01 2.73 -17.80
C ILE A 39 13.03 3.25 -16.79
N ASP A 40 14.23 3.61 -17.25
CA ASP A 40 15.21 4.25 -16.39
C ASP A 40 14.69 5.62 -15.92
N LEU A 41 14.88 5.94 -14.63
CA LEU A 41 14.71 7.30 -14.11
C LEU A 41 16.07 8.02 -14.20
N PRO A 42 16.29 8.90 -15.17
CA PRO A 42 17.64 9.42 -15.45
C PRO A 42 18.04 10.59 -14.55
N GLU A 43 17.07 11.32 -13.99
CA GLU A 43 17.33 12.53 -13.22
C GLU A 43 17.45 12.22 -11.72
N VAL A 44 18.47 12.79 -11.08
CA VAL A 44 18.72 12.62 -9.64
C VAL A 44 19.03 13.97 -8.99
N ASP A 45 18.13 14.43 -8.13
CA ASP A 45 18.33 15.64 -7.32
C ASP A 45 18.33 15.29 -5.85
N ALA A 46 19.43 15.55 -5.13
CA ALA A 46 19.55 15.27 -3.69
C ALA A 46 19.12 13.84 -3.30
N PHE A 47 19.61 12.84 -4.05
CA PHE A 47 19.28 11.41 -3.90
C PHE A 47 17.84 11.02 -4.22
N VAL A 48 17.06 11.92 -4.82
CA VAL A 48 15.73 11.63 -5.32
C VAL A 48 15.81 11.37 -6.82
N TRP A 49 15.55 10.12 -7.20
CA TRP A 49 15.44 9.65 -8.58
C TRP A 49 14.06 9.99 -9.10
N HIS A 50 13.96 10.67 -10.24
CA HIS A 50 12.66 11.13 -10.74
C HIS A 50 12.55 11.15 -12.26
N GLY A 51 11.30 11.17 -12.71
CA GLY A 51 10.94 11.22 -14.11
C GLY A 51 9.45 11.47 -14.29
N TYR A 52 9.09 12.08 -15.42
CA TYR A 52 7.70 12.35 -15.78
C TYR A 52 7.31 11.53 -16.99
N LEU A 53 6.20 10.79 -16.87
CA LEU A 53 5.65 10.02 -17.98
C LEU A 53 4.29 10.61 -18.38
N PRO A 54 4.21 11.22 -19.58
CA PRO A 54 2.94 11.62 -20.16
C PRO A 54 2.01 10.40 -20.30
N GLN A 55 0.70 10.62 -20.25
CA GLN A 55 -0.34 9.62 -20.51
C GLN A 55 -0.48 8.49 -19.49
N ILE A 56 0.44 8.36 -18.53
CA ILE A 56 0.24 7.47 -17.39
C ILE A 56 -0.87 8.05 -16.50
N ALA A 57 -1.96 7.31 -16.42
CA ALA A 57 -3.19 7.71 -15.74
C ALA A 57 -3.41 6.88 -14.45
N PRO A 58 -4.33 7.33 -13.57
CA PRO A 58 -4.74 6.55 -12.41
C PRO A 58 -5.20 5.14 -12.77
N GLY A 59 -4.87 4.17 -11.93
CA GLY A 59 -5.06 2.73 -12.16
C GLY A 59 -3.82 2.01 -12.71
N GLN A 60 -2.83 2.74 -13.23
CA GLN A 60 -1.57 2.12 -13.65
C GLN A 60 -0.86 1.44 -12.48
N ARG A 61 -0.58 0.14 -12.63
CA ARG A 61 0.27 -0.61 -11.69
C ARG A 61 1.73 -0.38 -12.00
N TYR A 62 2.53 -0.21 -10.95
CA TYR A 62 3.96 -0.01 -11.07
C TYR A 62 4.74 -0.51 -9.85
N GLY A 63 6.06 -0.55 -10.00
CA GLY A 63 7.02 -0.75 -8.92
C GLY A 63 8.39 -0.25 -9.35
N TYR A 64 9.41 -0.57 -8.57
CA TYR A 64 10.79 -0.16 -8.84
C TYR A 64 11.75 -1.35 -8.81
N ARG A 65 12.76 -1.32 -9.69
CA ARG A 65 13.96 -2.16 -9.58
C ARG A 65 15.16 -1.26 -9.31
N VAL A 66 15.85 -1.52 -8.21
CA VAL A 66 16.94 -0.67 -7.73
C VAL A 66 18.27 -1.41 -7.87
N HIS A 67 19.14 -0.86 -8.70
CA HIS A 67 20.50 -1.34 -8.92
C HIS A 67 21.46 -0.62 -7.97
N GLY A 68 22.51 -1.31 -7.55
CA GLY A 68 23.52 -0.76 -6.66
C GLY A 68 24.31 -1.88 -5.98
N PRO A 69 25.08 -1.56 -4.93
CA PRO A 69 25.90 -2.53 -4.24
C PRO A 69 25.06 -3.62 -3.54
N TYR A 70 25.53 -4.86 -3.65
CA TYR A 70 25.08 -5.99 -2.84
C TYR A 70 26.27 -6.46 -1.99
N ASP A 71 26.32 -5.95 -0.75
CA ASP A 71 27.28 -6.33 0.28
C ASP A 71 26.51 -6.45 1.62
N PRO A 72 25.93 -7.63 1.91
CA PRO A 72 25.15 -7.86 3.13
C PRO A 72 25.92 -7.58 4.42
N ALA A 73 27.25 -7.73 4.43
CA ALA A 73 28.08 -7.46 5.60
C ALA A 73 28.15 -5.97 5.95
N GLN A 74 28.01 -5.10 4.94
CA GLN A 74 27.90 -3.64 5.09
C GLN A 74 26.44 -3.15 5.06
N GLY A 75 25.46 -4.07 4.97
CA GLY A 75 24.04 -3.76 4.93
C GLY A 75 23.51 -3.34 3.55
N HIS A 76 24.36 -3.30 2.51
CA HIS A 76 23.93 -3.01 1.15
C HIS A 76 23.25 -4.23 0.53
N ARG A 77 22.00 -4.07 0.09
CA ARG A 77 21.16 -5.16 -0.42
C ARG A 77 20.39 -4.75 -1.68
N CYS A 78 20.98 -3.92 -2.54
CA CYS A 78 20.36 -3.57 -3.81
C CYS A 78 20.21 -4.84 -4.65
N ASP A 79 18.98 -5.14 -5.05
CA ASP A 79 18.67 -6.32 -5.84
C ASP A 79 17.61 -6.03 -6.91
N PRO A 80 18.03 -5.80 -8.17
CA PRO A 80 17.09 -5.48 -9.24
C PRO A 80 16.25 -6.68 -9.67
N SER A 81 16.55 -7.91 -9.22
CA SER A 81 15.67 -9.04 -9.46
C SER A 81 14.37 -8.94 -8.65
N LYS A 82 14.33 -8.13 -7.59
CA LYS A 82 13.16 -7.92 -6.75
C LYS A 82 12.39 -6.70 -7.23
N LEU A 83 11.10 -6.87 -7.50
CA LEU A 83 10.20 -5.76 -7.74
C LEU A 83 9.82 -5.15 -6.38
N LEU A 84 10.17 -3.87 -6.20
CA LEU A 84 9.95 -3.12 -4.98
C LEU A 84 8.69 -2.24 -5.09
N LEU A 85 7.97 -2.12 -3.98
CA LEU A 85 6.90 -1.14 -3.83
C LEU A 85 7.48 0.27 -3.72
N ASP A 86 6.71 1.26 -4.18
CA ASP A 86 6.97 2.65 -3.84
C ASP A 86 6.65 2.87 -2.34
N PRO A 87 7.62 3.29 -1.51
CA PRO A 87 7.36 3.60 -0.11
C PRO A 87 6.36 4.74 0.09
N TYR A 88 6.11 5.55 -0.94
CA TYR A 88 5.13 6.64 -0.98
C TYR A 88 3.86 6.27 -1.76
N ALA A 89 3.64 4.99 -2.07
CA ALA A 89 2.42 4.55 -2.74
C ALA A 89 1.17 4.90 -1.91
N ASN A 90 0.23 5.63 -2.52
CA ASN A 90 -1.07 5.93 -1.94
C ASN A 90 -2.08 4.78 -2.12
N ALA A 91 -1.79 3.82 -2.99
CA ALA A 91 -2.53 2.58 -3.11
C ALA A 91 -1.62 1.42 -3.54
N ILE A 92 -1.97 0.24 -3.07
CA ILE A 92 -1.26 -1.03 -3.30
C ILE A 92 -2.26 -2.10 -3.71
N ASP A 93 -1.94 -2.83 -4.77
CA ASP A 93 -2.73 -3.94 -5.30
C ASP A 93 -2.03 -5.29 -5.08
N GLY A 94 -2.84 -6.33 -4.86
CA GLY A 94 -2.39 -7.71 -4.62
C GLY A 94 -2.00 -8.02 -3.17
N GLN A 95 -1.34 -9.17 -3.01
CA GLN A 95 -0.77 -9.71 -1.78
C GLN A 95 0.46 -10.55 -2.12
N ILE A 96 1.34 -10.75 -1.14
CA ILE A 96 2.43 -11.73 -1.26
C ILE A 96 1.91 -13.16 -1.05
N ASP A 97 2.55 -14.13 -1.69
CA ASP A 97 2.22 -15.56 -1.59
C ASP A 97 3.30 -16.39 -0.88
N GLY A 98 4.42 -15.77 -0.51
CA GLY A 98 5.52 -16.43 0.21
C GLY A 98 6.53 -17.15 -0.70
N ASP A 99 6.45 -16.96 -2.02
CA ASP A 99 7.40 -17.56 -2.96
C ASP A 99 8.87 -17.22 -2.61
N PRO A 100 9.81 -18.17 -2.75
CA PRO A 100 11.22 -17.93 -2.45
C PRO A 100 11.84 -16.74 -3.19
N SER A 101 11.31 -16.37 -4.35
CA SER A 101 11.74 -15.18 -5.12
C SER A 101 11.61 -13.87 -4.33
N LEU A 102 10.74 -13.80 -3.32
CA LEU A 102 10.56 -12.61 -2.47
C LEU A 102 11.74 -12.35 -1.52
N TYR A 103 12.67 -13.31 -1.39
CA TYR A 103 13.80 -13.23 -0.48
C TYR A 103 15.09 -12.96 -1.24
N SER A 104 16.02 -12.21 -0.63
CA SER A 104 17.34 -11.92 -1.22
C SER A 104 18.30 -13.13 -1.15
N TYR A 105 17.89 -14.22 -0.51
CA TYR A 105 18.71 -15.40 -0.25
C TYR A 105 17.95 -16.68 -0.54
N THR A 106 18.68 -17.77 -0.73
CA THR A 106 18.12 -19.11 -0.97
C THR A 106 17.77 -19.78 0.36
N PHE A 107 16.58 -20.35 0.45
CA PHE A 107 16.20 -21.12 1.65
C PHE A 107 17.10 -22.35 1.84
N GLY A 108 17.59 -22.54 3.06
CA GLY A 108 18.56 -23.59 3.39
C GLY A 108 20.03 -23.20 3.15
N ASP A 109 20.29 -22.14 2.39
CA ASP A 109 21.63 -21.57 2.20
C ASP A 109 21.59 -20.02 2.16
N PRO A 110 21.53 -19.36 3.33
CA PRO A 110 21.38 -17.90 3.42
C PRO A 110 22.54 -17.08 2.85
N GLU A 111 23.71 -17.71 2.63
CA GLU A 111 24.88 -17.07 2.02
C GLU A 111 24.73 -16.95 0.50
N THR A 112 23.90 -17.80 -0.10
CA THR A 112 23.63 -17.77 -1.54
C THR A 112 22.52 -16.78 -1.85
N ARG A 113 22.87 -15.72 -2.58
CA ARG A 113 21.91 -14.74 -3.11
C ARG A 113 20.90 -15.41 -4.03
N ASN A 114 19.63 -15.04 -3.88
CA ASN A 114 18.57 -15.47 -4.77
C ASN A 114 18.24 -14.36 -5.78
N GLU A 115 18.52 -14.59 -7.05
CA GLU A 115 18.28 -13.63 -8.15
C GLU A 115 17.02 -13.94 -8.98
N SER A 116 16.13 -14.82 -8.48
CA SER A 116 14.83 -15.05 -9.11
C SER A 116 13.98 -13.78 -9.11
N ASP A 117 13.21 -13.60 -10.19
CA ASP A 117 12.31 -12.47 -10.35
C ASP A 117 11.09 -12.60 -9.44
N SER A 118 10.79 -11.55 -8.66
CA SER A 118 9.71 -11.55 -7.69
C SER A 118 8.40 -10.93 -8.22
N ALA A 119 8.38 -10.39 -9.44
CA ALA A 119 7.26 -9.58 -9.93
C ALA A 119 5.89 -10.28 -9.88
N ALA A 120 5.85 -11.59 -10.15
CA ALA A 120 4.61 -12.38 -10.14
C ALA A 120 4.10 -12.76 -8.73
N HIS A 121 4.93 -12.55 -7.70
CA HIS A 121 4.71 -13.05 -6.34
C HIS A 121 4.55 -11.93 -5.30
N THR A 122 4.65 -10.67 -5.72
CA THR A 122 4.61 -9.50 -4.84
C THR A 122 3.42 -8.60 -5.12
N MET A 123 3.22 -7.61 -4.24
CA MET A 123 2.27 -6.54 -4.43
C MET A 123 2.81 -5.48 -5.40
N THR A 124 1.91 -4.68 -5.97
CA THR A 124 2.25 -3.59 -6.88
C THR A 124 1.73 -2.26 -6.34
N SER A 125 2.44 -1.18 -6.60
CA SER A 125 1.96 0.18 -6.30
C SER A 125 1.00 0.61 -7.40
N VAL A 126 0.04 1.47 -7.07
CA VAL A 126 -0.96 1.95 -8.05
C VAL A 126 -0.94 3.47 -8.10
N VAL A 127 -0.92 4.03 -9.30
CA VAL A 127 -1.12 5.47 -9.52
C VAL A 127 -2.57 5.80 -9.18
N VAL A 128 -2.80 6.80 -8.34
CA VAL A 128 -4.15 7.19 -7.89
C VAL A 128 -4.51 8.58 -8.38
N ASN A 129 -5.81 8.85 -8.46
CA ASN A 129 -6.30 10.22 -8.63
C ASN A 129 -6.36 10.88 -7.24
N PRO A 130 -5.60 11.96 -6.97
CA PRO A 130 -5.65 12.62 -5.67
C PRO A 130 -6.94 13.41 -5.44
N PHE A 131 -7.78 13.61 -6.46
CA PHE A 131 -8.99 14.42 -6.35
C PHE A 131 -10.17 13.63 -5.77
N PHE A 132 -10.72 14.13 -4.66
CA PHE A 132 -11.97 13.66 -4.05
C PHE A 132 -12.83 14.87 -3.63
N ASP A 133 -14.13 14.84 -3.94
CA ASP A 133 -15.07 15.89 -3.54
C ASP A 133 -15.58 15.65 -2.11
N TRP A 134 -14.97 16.35 -1.16
CA TRP A 134 -15.33 16.30 0.27
C TRP A 134 -16.65 17.01 0.60
N GLY A 135 -17.27 17.72 -0.34
CA GLY A 135 -18.54 18.43 -0.14
C GLY A 135 -18.49 19.43 1.02
N HIS A 136 -19.12 19.06 2.14
CA HIS A 136 -19.23 19.90 3.34
C HIS A 136 -18.45 19.38 4.55
N ASP A 137 -17.61 18.37 4.37
CA ASP A 137 -16.82 17.79 5.46
C ASP A 137 -15.93 18.84 6.15
N ARG A 138 -15.89 18.77 7.49
CA ARG A 138 -15.05 19.62 8.34
C ARG A 138 -14.67 18.84 9.60
N PRO A 139 -13.45 19.03 10.12
CA PRO A 139 -13.06 18.43 11.39
C PRO A 139 -14.06 18.76 12.50
N PRO A 140 -14.56 17.76 13.28
CA PRO A 140 -15.55 17.99 14.34
C PRO A 140 -15.10 18.97 15.43
N GLY A 141 -13.78 19.05 15.70
CA GLY A 141 -13.21 20.07 16.58
C GLY A 141 -13.52 19.91 18.07
N HIS A 142 -13.88 18.70 18.53
CA HIS A 142 -14.09 18.41 19.95
C HIS A 142 -12.85 18.74 20.79
N GLN A 143 -13.06 19.32 21.98
CA GLN A 143 -11.94 19.53 22.89
C GLN A 143 -11.48 18.19 23.46
N TYR A 144 -10.17 18.06 23.69
CA TYR A 144 -9.60 16.78 24.12
C TYR A 144 -10.23 16.24 25.43
N HIS A 145 -10.59 17.13 26.36
CA HIS A 145 -11.22 16.73 27.62
C HIS A 145 -12.69 16.30 27.48
N GLU A 146 -13.32 16.57 26.33
CA GLU A 146 -14.67 16.13 25.99
C GLU A 146 -14.63 14.80 25.20
N THR A 147 -13.43 14.27 24.92
CA THR A 147 -13.25 13.13 24.03
C THR A 147 -13.55 11.81 24.73
N ILE A 148 -14.43 11.01 24.12
CA ILE A 148 -14.67 9.60 24.46
C ILE A 148 -14.20 8.77 23.27
N LEU A 149 -13.08 8.06 23.45
CA LEU A 149 -12.46 7.20 22.44
C LEU A 149 -13.13 5.82 22.40
N TYR A 150 -13.38 5.32 21.19
CA TYR A 150 -13.86 3.96 20.95
C TYR A 150 -12.89 3.24 20.01
N GLU A 151 -12.07 2.35 20.55
CA GLU A 151 -11.17 1.51 19.76
C GLU A 151 -11.97 0.45 18.99
N ALA A 152 -11.77 0.38 17.68
CA ALA A 152 -12.49 -0.55 16.83
C ALA A 152 -11.62 -1.15 15.72
N HIS A 153 -11.89 -2.41 15.42
CA HIS A 153 -11.34 -3.06 14.23
C HIS A 153 -12.30 -2.88 13.05
N VAL A 154 -11.81 -2.38 11.90
CA VAL A 154 -12.62 -2.12 10.70
C VAL A 154 -13.50 -3.32 10.32
N LYS A 155 -12.86 -4.48 10.14
CA LYS A 155 -13.54 -5.74 9.86
C LYS A 155 -14.52 -6.15 10.98
N GLY A 156 -14.02 -6.29 12.20
CA GLY A 156 -14.78 -6.85 13.33
C GLY A 156 -16.02 -6.04 13.72
N LEU A 157 -15.97 -4.71 13.60
CA LEU A 157 -17.05 -3.82 14.02
C LEU A 157 -18.36 -4.12 13.29
N THR A 158 -18.30 -4.48 12.01
CA THR A 158 -19.48 -4.58 11.15
C THR A 158 -19.67 -5.93 10.47
N MET A 159 -18.70 -6.86 10.57
CA MET A 159 -18.75 -8.17 9.89
C MET A 159 -20.02 -8.98 10.16
N GLN A 160 -20.59 -8.88 11.36
CA GLN A 160 -21.82 -9.60 11.75
C GLN A 160 -23.02 -8.67 11.97
N HIS A 161 -22.93 -7.41 11.55
CA HIS A 161 -23.98 -6.44 11.84
C HIS A 161 -25.20 -6.65 10.92
N PRO A 162 -26.39 -6.99 11.46
CA PRO A 162 -27.52 -7.44 10.64
C PRO A 162 -28.10 -6.33 9.77
N ALA A 163 -28.02 -5.07 10.22
CA ALA A 163 -28.51 -3.90 9.48
C ALA A 163 -27.52 -3.33 8.45
N VAL A 164 -26.30 -3.86 8.37
CA VAL A 164 -25.33 -3.49 7.32
C VAL A 164 -25.49 -4.49 6.16
N PRO A 165 -25.65 -4.03 4.90
CA PRO A 165 -25.68 -4.90 3.72
C PRO A 165 -24.44 -5.80 3.65
N GLU A 166 -24.62 -7.04 3.22
CA GLU A 166 -23.57 -8.08 3.29
C GLU A 166 -22.29 -7.65 2.56
N GLU A 167 -22.44 -6.98 1.42
CA GLU A 167 -21.36 -6.45 0.59
C GLU A 167 -20.53 -5.33 1.24
N LEU A 168 -21.05 -4.67 2.28
CA LEU A 168 -20.36 -3.61 3.02
C LEU A 168 -19.79 -4.10 4.36
N ARG A 169 -20.15 -5.30 4.82
CA ARG A 169 -19.75 -5.79 6.14
C ARG A 169 -18.23 -5.97 6.24
N GLY A 170 -17.67 -5.40 7.31
CA GLY A 170 -16.24 -5.44 7.61
C GLY A 170 -15.36 -4.61 6.67
N THR A 171 -15.93 -3.59 6.03
CA THR A 171 -15.23 -2.65 5.14
C THR A 171 -15.27 -1.22 5.69
N TYR A 172 -14.49 -0.31 5.11
CA TYR A 172 -14.56 1.12 5.42
C TYR A 172 -15.98 1.69 5.23
N ALA A 173 -16.63 1.34 4.13
CA ALA A 173 -18.02 1.74 3.85
C ALA A 173 -19.02 1.16 4.86
N GLY A 174 -18.75 -0.03 5.38
CA GLY A 174 -19.55 -0.65 6.44
C GLY A 174 -19.54 0.16 7.74
N ILE A 175 -18.38 0.70 8.15
CA ILE A 175 -18.28 1.56 9.35
C ILE A 175 -19.07 2.85 9.16
N ALA A 176 -19.04 3.41 7.95
CA ALA A 176 -19.77 4.63 7.61
C ALA A 176 -21.27 4.42 7.39
N HIS A 177 -21.77 3.18 7.46
CA HIS A 177 -23.18 2.87 7.25
C HIS A 177 -24.05 3.53 8.35
N PRO A 178 -25.22 4.12 8.02
CA PRO A 178 -26.05 4.86 8.98
C PRO A 178 -26.34 4.11 10.29
N ALA A 179 -26.66 2.81 10.22
CA ALA A 179 -26.91 2.00 11.41
C ALA A 179 -25.73 1.92 12.40
N VAL A 180 -24.48 1.99 11.90
CA VAL A 180 -23.27 1.97 12.73
C VAL A 180 -23.00 3.36 13.29
N VAL A 181 -23.16 4.40 12.46
CA VAL A 181 -23.01 5.79 12.89
C VAL A 181 -24.03 6.15 13.98
N GLU A 182 -25.30 5.79 13.79
CA GLU A 182 -26.37 5.97 14.79
C GLU A 182 -26.03 5.25 16.10
N HIS A 183 -25.56 4.00 16.03
CA HIS A 183 -25.14 3.26 17.22
C HIS A 183 -24.01 3.96 17.99
N LEU A 184 -22.97 4.42 17.30
CA LEU A 184 -21.83 5.11 17.93
C LEU A 184 -22.25 6.45 18.52
N ALA A 185 -23.14 7.18 17.83
CA ALA A 185 -23.70 8.44 18.32
C ALA A 185 -24.58 8.24 19.56
N ASP A 186 -25.47 7.24 19.55
CA ASP A 186 -26.33 6.89 20.69
C ASP A 186 -25.53 6.42 21.90
N LEU A 187 -24.41 5.73 21.66
CA LEU A 187 -23.46 5.34 22.71
C LEU A 187 -22.75 6.55 23.34
N GLY A 188 -22.72 7.69 22.65
CA GLY A 188 -22.07 8.93 23.09
C GLY A 188 -20.58 8.99 22.78
N VAL A 189 -20.08 8.14 21.87
CA VAL A 189 -18.68 8.19 21.41
C VAL A 189 -18.45 9.46 20.61
N THR A 190 -17.29 10.12 20.81
CA THR A 190 -16.94 11.33 20.07
C THR A 190 -15.83 11.10 19.05
N ALA A 191 -15.01 10.07 19.24
CA ALA A 191 -13.98 9.70 18.26
C ALA A 191 -13.79 8.18 18.21
N ILE A 192 -13.69 7.64 17.00
CA ILE A 192 -13.34 6.25 16.74
C ILE A 192 -11.82 6.15 16.55
N GLU A 193 -11.18 5.23 17.25
CA GLU A 193 -9.77 4.89 17.07
C GLU A 193 -9.69 3.57 16.33
N LEU A 194 -9.29 3.61 15.05
CA LEU A 194 -9.20 2.41 14.25
C LEU A 194 -7.89 1.69 14.52
N MET A 195 -7.98 0.36 14.70
CA MET A 195 -6.83 -0.54 14.57
C MET A 195 -6.14 -0.35 13.20
N PRO A 196 -4.86 -0.76 13.02
CA PRO A 196 -4.06 -0.43 11.84
C PRO A 196 -4.79 -0.52 10.50
N VAL A 197 -4.85 0.62 9.81
CA VAL A 197 -5.44 0.74 8.46
C VAL A 197 -4.40 0.98 7.38
N HIS A 198 -3.12 1.14 7.72
CA HIS A 198 -2.06 1.15 6.72
C HIS A 198 -2.00 -0.21 6.00
N GLN A 199 -1.60 -0.23 4.73
CA GLN A 199 -1.41 -1.49 4.02
C GLN A 199 -0.41 -2.35 4.79
N PHE A 200 -0.84 -3.56 5.13
CA PHE A 200 -0.02 -4.58 5.79
C PHE A 200 0.04 -5.85 4.95
N VAL A 201 0.94 -6.75 5.35
CA VAL A 201 1.08 -8.08 4.77
C VAL A 201 0.63 -9.16 5.74
N ASN A 202 0.13 -10.26 5.17
CA ASN A 202 -0.01 -11.51 5.91
C ASN A 202 1.33 -12.22 5.93
N ASP A 203 1.79 -12.62 7.12
CA ASP A 203 3.03 -13.35 7.27
C ASP A 203 2.91 -14.74 6.58
N PRO A 204 3.87 -15.14 5.72
CA PRO A 204 3.84 -16.46 5.08
C PRO A 204 3.71 -17.60 6.10
N SER A 205 4.33 -17.48 7.28
CA SER A 205 4.25 -18.50 8.33
C SER A 205 2.85 -18.62 8.97
N LEU A 206 2.03 -17.57 8.90
CA LEU A 206 0.62 -17.62 9.29
C LEU A 206 -0.21 -18.24 8.17
N GLN A 207 0.06 -17.86 6.92
CA GLN A 207 -0.65 -18.39 5.74
C GLN A 207 -0.47 -19.91 5.62
N GLU A 208 0.74 -20.43 5.85
CA GLU A 208 1.03 -21.88 5.88
C GLU A 208 0.18 -22.64 6.92
N LYS A 209 -0.24 -21.96 8.00
CA LYS A 209 -1.11 -22.51 9.06
C LYS A 209 -2.59 -22.28 8.79
N GLY A 210 -2.96 -21.69 7.65
CA GLY A 210 -4.34 -21.28 7.35
C GLY A 210 -4.83 -20.10 8.21
N LEU A 211 -3.90 -19.33 8.78
CA LEU A 211 -4.17 -18.15 9.61
C LEU A 211 -3.93 -16.87 8.80
N SER A 212 -4.38 -15.74 9.33
CA SER A 212 -4.16 -14.42 8.75
C SER A 212 -3.80 -13.40 9.84
N ASN A 213 -3.13 -12.32 9.42
CA ASN A 213 -2.89 -11.18 10.27
C ASN A 213 -4.19 -10.37 10.38
N TYR A 214 -4.98 -10.67 11.42
CA TYR A 214 -6.23 -9.96 11.65
C TYR A 214 -5.99 -8.50 12.03
N TRP A 215 -5.16 -8.25 13.05
CA TRP A 215 -4.95 -6.90 13.61
C TRP A 215 -4.21 -5.91 12.71
N GLY A 216 -3.39 -6.39 11.76
CA GLY A 216 -2.73 -5.52 10.79
C GLY A 216 -1.45 -4.82 11.27
N TYR A 217 -0.90 -5.18 12.44
CA TYR A 217 0.37 -4.64 12.96
C TYR A 217 1.61 -5.19 12.21
N ASN A 218 1.63 -5.08 10.88
CA ASN A 218 2.75 -5.44 10.01
C ASN A 218 2.74 -4.58 8.72
N THR A 219 2.87 -3.27 8.90
CA THR A 219 2.74 -2.27 7.83
C THR A 219 3.85 -2.41 6.80
N ILE A 220 3.47 -2.37 5.51
CA ILE A 220 4.36 -2.31 4.35
C ILE A 220 4.19 -1.02 3.54
N GLY A 221 3.01 -0.40 3.57
CA GLY A 221 2.72 0.87 2.90
C GLY A 221 2.09 1.87 3.85
N PHE A 222 2.83 2.92 4.21
CA PHE A 222 2.40 3.91 5.21
C PHE A 222 1.38 4.92 4.68
N PHE A 223 1.29 5.09 3.36
CA PHE A 223 0.39 6.06 2.71
C PHE A 223 -0.83 5.39 2.07
N ALA A 224 -0.79 4.07 1.91
CA ALA A 224 -1.89 3.30 1.34
C ALA A 224 -2.79 2.74 2.44
N PRO A 225 -4.12 2.97 2.41
CA PRO A 225 -5.03 2.21 3.26
C PRO A 225 -5.06 0.74 2.84
N HIS A 226 -5.30 -0.15 3.81
CA HIS A 226 -5.30 -1.58 3.59
C HIS A 226 -6.40 -1.98 2.61
N ASN A 227 -6.01 -2.57 1.48
CA ASN A 227 -6.89 -2.94 0.38
C ASN A 227 -7.96 -3.96 0.79
N GLY A 228 -7.66 -4.87 1.73
CA GLY A 228 -8.59 -5.90 2.20
C GLY A 228 -9.79 -5.37 3.00
N TYR A 229 -9.81 -4.08 3.34
CA TYR A 229 -10.94 -3.40 3.99
C TYR A 229 -11.74 -2.50 3.03
N SER A 230 -11.38 -2.41 1.75
CA SER A 230 -12.21 -1.72 0.76
C SER A 230 -13.44 -2.57 0.39
N SER A 231 -14.58 -1.92 0.20
CA SER A 231 -15.78 -2.55 -0.38
C SER A 231 -15.74 -2.58 -1.91
N MET A 232 -14.83 -1.82 -2.53
CA MET A 232 -14.67 -1.75 -3.98
C MET A 232 -13.50 -2.64 -4.42
N THR A 233 -13.69 -3.36 -5.51
CA THR A 233 -12.67 -4.21 -6.11
C THR A 233 -11.95 -3.48 -7.24
N GLY A 234 -10.62 -3.56 -7.28
CA GLY A 234 -9.81 -3.05 -8.37
C GLY A 234 -8.58 -2.27 -7.90
N ALA A 235 -7.56 -2.20 -8.75
CA ALA A 235 -6.33 -1.49 -8.46
C ALA A 235 -6.63 -0.01 -8.13
N GLY A 236 -6.21 0.43 -6.95
CA GLY A 236 -6.38 1.81 -6.50
C GLY A 236 -7.75 2.15 -5.90
N GLN A 237 -8.70 1.20 -5.85
CA GLN A 237 -10.06 1.46 -5.33
C GLN A 237 -10.15 1.47 -3.79
N GLN A 238 -9.01 1.40 -3.09
CA GLN A 238 -8.94 1.60 -1.64
C GLN A 238 -8.88 3.08 -1.23
N VAL A 239 -8.69 3.98 -2.19
CA VAL A 239 -8.63 5.44 -2.00
C VAL A 239 -9.66 6.17 -2.84
#